data_AF-A0A4Z0NG30-F1
#
_entry.id   AF-A0A4Z0NG30-F1
#
_cell.length_a   1.000
_cell.length_b   1.000
_cell.length_c   1.000
_cell.angle_alpha   90.00
_cell.angle_beta   90.00
_cell.angle_gamma   90.00
#
_symmetry.space_group_name_H-M   'P 1'
#
loop_
_entity.id
_entity.type
_entity.pdbx_description
1 polymer ?
#
loop_
_entity_poly.entity_id
_entity_poly.type
_entity_poly.pdbx_seq_one_letter_code
_entity_poly.pdbx_strand_id
1 'polypeptide(L)'
;MSHDTNRTRVAKLLRDEWDPIGEGLIPDLPHDEYVHSAELAYAVMTQTQGGDAAVAACLLRVATEDMALPDSDRLRARCDRAARLLGAMALEFGAR
;
A
#
# COMPACT_ATOMS: atom_id res chain seq x y z
N MET A 1 -14.50 -13.61 -5.30
CA MET A 1 -13.86 -13.33 -4.00
C MET A 1 -14.67 -12.26 -3.29
N SER A 2 -14.79 -12.32 -1.96
CA SER A 2 -15.42 -11.22 -1.21
C SER A 2 -14.46 -10.03 -1.13
N HIS A 3 -14.99 -8.81 -1.01
CA HIS A 3 -14.20 -7.58 -0.79
C HIS A 3 -13.25 -7.72 0.41
N ASP A 4 -13.65 -8.49 1.41
CA ASP A 4 -12.90 -8.76 2.63
C ASP A 4 -11.61 -9.58 2.39
N THR A 5 -11.67 -10.58 1.49
CA THR A 5 -10.50 -11.36 1.08
C THR A 5 -9.49 -10.51 0.31
N ASN A 6 -9.95 -9.62 -0.58
CA ASN A 6 -9.06 -8.76 -1.36
C ASN A 6 -8.34 -7.75 -0.47
N ARG A 7 -9.06 -7.13 0.48
CA ARG A 7 -8.49 -6.22 1.47
C ARG A 7 -7.43 -6.90 2.34
N THR A 8 -7.68 -8.12 2.79
CA THR A 8 -6.72 -8.90 3.58
C THR A 8 -5.42 -9.15 2.82
N ARG A 9 -5.52 -9.51 1.52
CA ARG A 9 -4.34 -9.71 0.67
C ARG A 9 -3.55 -8.41 0.46
N VAL A 10 -4.24 -7.28 0.25
CA VAL A 10 -3.62 -5.96 0.10
C VAL A 10 -2.90 -5.53 1.38
N ALA A 11 -3.53 -5.70 2.54
CA ALA A 11 -2.93 -5.38 3.83
C ALA A 11 -1.68 -6.22 4.11
N LYS A 12 -1.73 -7.52 3.80
CA LYS A 12 -0.56 -8.40 3.89
C LYS A 12 0.58 -7.91 3.00
N LEU A 13 0.27 -7.58 1.74
CA LEU A 13 1.28 -7.10 0.81
C LEU A 13 1.97 -5.83 1.29
N LEU A 14 1.20 -4.84 1.77
CA LEU A 14 1.77 -3.60 2.27
C LEU A 14 2.70 -3.82 3.47
N ARG A 15 2.35 -4.77 4.35
CA ARG A 15 3.24 -5.19 5.44
C ARG A 15 4.53 -5.85 4.95
N ASP A 16 4.45 -6.70 3.94
CA ASP A 16 5.61 -7.45 3.47
C ASP A 16 6.54 -6.61 2.58
N GLU A 17 5.98 -5.65 1.83
CA GLU A 17 6.64 -5.03 0.68
C GLU A 17 6.86 -3.52 0.80
N TRP A 18 5.96 -2.82 1.50
CA TRP A 18 6.07 -1.38 1.68
C TRP A 18 6.69 -1.01 3.01
N ASP A 19 6.20 -1.63 4.10
CA ASP A 19 6.56 -1.41 5.52
C ASP A 19 7.74 -0.42 5.72
N PRO A 20 7.44 0.88 5.68
CA PRO A 20 8.46 1.90 5.56
C PRO A 20 9.22 2.12 6.88
N ILE A 21 8.61 1.71 8.00
CA ILE A 21 9.13 1.83 9.37
C ILE A 21 9.82 0.53 9.81
N GLY A 22 9.51 -0.62 9.18
CA GLY A 22 10.03 -1.93 9.59
C GLY A 22 9.19 -2.62 10.68
N GLU A 23 7.92 -2.23 10.80
CA GLU A 23 6.96 -2.71 11.81
C GLU A 23 6.48 -4.14 11.59
N GLY A 24 6.87 -4.81 10.51
CA GLY A 24 6.83 -6.28 10.45
C GLY A 24 7.58 -6.95 11.61
N LEU A 25 8.41 -6.19 12.34
CA LEU A 25 9.10 -6.57 13.57
C LEU A 25 8.41 -6.13 14.87
N ILE A 26 7.32 -5.37 14.82
CA ILE A 26 6.58 -4.90 16.00
C ILE A 26 5.18 -5.56 16.00
N PRO A 27 5.01 -6.68 16.71
CA PRO A 27 3.82 -7.54 16.59
C PRO A 27 2.50 -6.90 17.07
N ASP A 28 2.54 -5.78 17.79
CA ASP A 28 1.40 -5.21 18.52
C ASP A 28 1.00 -3.77 18.10
N LEU A 29 1.52 -3.26 16.98
CA LEU A 29 1.00 -2.00 16.44
C LEU A 29 -0.48 -2.18 16.06
N PRO A 30 -1.36 -1.21 16.39
CA PRO A 30 -2.76 -1.29 16.04
C PRO A 30 -2.89 -1.53 14.54
N HIS A 31 -3.56 -2.63 14.20
CA HIS A 31 -3.82 -3.06 12.83
C HIS A 31 -4.44 -1.94 11.96
N ASP A 32 -5.03 -0.94 12.61
CA ASP A 32 -5.87 0.11 12.06
C ASP A 32 -5.10 1.15 11.23
N GLU A 33 -3.85 1.50 11.58
CA GLU A 33 -3.07 2.51 10.84
C GLU A 33 -2.64 2.01 9.46
N TYR A 34 -2.27 0.72 9.37
CA TYR A 34 -2.02 0.07 8.09
C TYR A 34 -3.30 -0.23 7.31
N VAL A 35 -4.41 -0.53 8.00
CA VAL A 35 -5.70 -0.71 7.33
C VAL A 35 -6.13 0.57 6.64
N HIS A 36 -5.97 1.74 7.29
CA HIS A 36 -6.29 3.02 6.66
C HIS A 36 -5.41 3.29 5.41
N SER A 37 -4.11 3.07 5.54
CA SER A 37 -3.16 3.20 4.43
C SER A 37 -3.48 2.23 3.28
N ALA A 38 -3.87 0.99 3.61
CA ALA A 38 -4.27 -0.04 2.67
C ALA A 38 -5.60 0.28 1.97
N GLU A 39 -6.56 0.85 2.69
CA GLU A 39 -7.82 1.33 2.12
C GLU A 39 -7.60 2.47 1.15
N LEU A 40 -6.74 3.43 1.48
CA LEU A 40 -6.36 4.53 0.60
C LEU A 40 -5.67 4.01 -0.67
N ALA A 41 -4.67 3.14 -0.54
CA ALA A 41 -4.00 2.55 -1.69
C ALA A 41 -4.96 1.73 -2.57
N TYR A 42 -5.87 0.95 -1.96
CA TYR A 42 -6.89 0.19 -2.67
C TYR A 42 -7.92 1.09 -3.36
N ALA A 43 -8.36 2.16 -2.71
CA ALA A 43 -9.28 3.14 -3.30
C ALA A 43 -8.64 3.89 -4.48
N VAL A 44 -7.35 4.21 -4.40
CA VAL A 44 -6.61 4.81 -5.52
C VAL A 44 -6.47 3.82 -6.67
N MET A 45 -6.13 2.56 -6.37
CA MET A 45 -5.96 1.48 -7.34
C MET A 45 -7.26 1.11 -8.09
N THR A 46 -8.41 1.17 -7.41
CA THR A 46 -9.72 0.83 -8.00
C THR A 46 -10.37 2.00 -8.73
N GLN A 47 -9.85 3.22 -8.60
CA GLN A 47 -10.28 4.36 -9.42
C GLN A 47 -9.71 4.26 -10.83
N THR A 48 -10.54 4.56 -11.82
CA THR A 48 -10.36 4.29 -13.26
C THR A 48 -9.12 4.93 -13.92
N GLN A 49 -8.36 5.74 -13.19
CA GLN A 49 -7.13 6.41 -13.65
C GLN A 49 -5.92 6.20 -12.72
N GLY A 50 -6.07 5.43 -11.64
CA GLY A 50 -5.00 5.18 -10.68
C GLY A 50 -4.07 4.05 -11.12
N GLY A 51 -3.17 4.33 -12.05
CA GLY A 51 -2.08 3.40 -12.39
C GLY A 51 -1.06 3.27 -11.25
N ASP A 52 -0.10 2.34 -11.39
CA ASP A 52 0.96 2.07 -10.40
C ASP A 52 1.64 3.35 -9.87
N ALA A 53 1.85 4.35 -10.73
CA ALA A 53 2.43 5.63 -10.34
C ALA A 53 1.57 6.42 -9.32
N ALA A 54 0.24 6.38 -9.45
CA ALA A 54 -0.66 7.03 -8.51
C ALA A 54 -0.66 6.32 -7.15
N VAL A 55 -0.61 4.99 -7.16
CA VAL A 55 -0.50 4.18 -5.94
C VAL A 55 0.85 4.44 -5.26
N ALA A 56 1.96 4.47 -6.00
CA ALA A 56 3.28 4.77 -5.45
C ALA A 56 3.34 6.17 -4.83
N ALA A 57 2.78 7.17 -5.52
CA ALA A 57 2.68 8.53 -5.00
C ALA A 57 1.82 8.61 -3.72
N CYS A 58 0.71 7.88 -3.67
CA CYS A 58 -0.12 7.79 -2.48
C CYS A 58 0.64 7.18 -1.29
N LEU A 59 1.35 6.06 -1.51
CA LEU A 59 2.14 5.41 -0.46
C LEU A 59 3.30 6.29 0.04
N LEU A 60 3.97 7.00 -0.88
CA LEU A 60 5.02 7.94 -0.50
C LEU A 60 4.44 9.09 0.34
N ARG A 61 3.32 9.67 -0.08
CA ARG A 61 2.63 10.74 0.64
C ARG A 61 2.28 10.32 2.06
N VAL A 62 1.68 9.14 2.24
CA VAL A 62 1.35 8.61 3.58
C VAL A 62 2.62 8.46 4.42
N ALA A 63 3.69 7.87 3.87
CA ALA A 63 4.94 7.69 4.60
C ALA A 63 5.57 9.04 5.03
N THR A 64 5.54 10.06 4.17
CA THR A 64 6.20 11.34 4.47
C THR A 64 5.35 12.31 5.26
N GLU A 65 4.03 12.36 5.00
CA GLU A 65 3.11 13.30 5.64
C GLU A 65 2.49 12.72 6.91
N ASP A 66 1.95 11.51 6.84
CA ASP A 66 1.20 10.91 7.94
C ASP A 66 2.14 10.22 8.94
N MET A 67 3.22 9.58 8.46
CA MET A 67 4.22 8.90 9.29
C MET A 67 5.48 9.73 9.57
N ALA A 68 5.54 10.96 9.03
CA ALA A 68 6.66 11.89 9.20
C ALA A 68 8.05 11.30 8.84
N LEU A 69 8.11 10.33 7.91
CA LEU A 69 9.36 9.74 7.47
C LEU A 69 10.10 10.65 6.49
N PRO A 70 11.44 10.66 6.52
CA PRO A 70 12.21 11.41 5.55
C PRO A 70 12.04 10.81 4.15
N ASP A 71 11.76 11.69 3.19
CA ASP A 71 11.79 11.33 1.77
C ASP A 71 13.21 10.90 1.39
N SER A 72 13.32 9.65 0.93
CA SER A 72 14.60 9.04 0.55
C SER A 72 14.40 8.11 -0.63
N ASP A 73 15.45 7.93 -1.44
CA ASP A 73 15.42 7.01 -2.60
C ASP A 73 15.02 5.58 -2.19
N ARG A 74 15.41 5.15 -0.99
CA ARG A 74 15.04 3.85 -0.44
C ARG A 74 13.53 3.76 -0.14
N LEU A 75 12.92 4.83 0.39
CA LEU A 75 11.48 4.88 0.65
C LEU A 75 10.70 4.91 -0.67
N ARG A 76 11.13 5.74 -1.62
CA ARG A 76 10.54 5.80 -2.97
C ARG A 76 10.55 4.45 -3.68
N ALA A 77 11.69 3.75 -3.64
CA ALA A 77 11.82 2.43 -4.25
C ALA A 77 10.88 1.38 -3.62
N ARG A 78 10.62 1.45 -2.30
CA ARG A 78 9.64 0.59 -1.62
C ARG A 78 8.21 0.91 -2.06
N CYS A 79 7.84 2.18 -2.12
CA CYS A 79 6.52 2.61 -2.62
C CYS A 79 6.29 2.13 -4.06
N ASP A 80 7.30 2.28 -4.95
CA ASP A 80 7.22 1.81 -6.33
C ASP A 80 7.07 0.29 -6.42
N ARG A 81 7.81 -0.47 -5.61
CA ARG A 81 7.72 -1.93 -5.59
C ARG A 81 6.34 -2.39 -5.13
N ALA A 82 5.84 -1.84 -4.02
CA ALA A 82 4.53 -2.16 -3.49
C ALA A 82 3.42 -1.81 -4.48
N ALA A 83 3.49 -0.65 -5.11
CA ALA A 83 2.50 -0.22 -6.10
C ALA A 83 2.39 -1.15 -7.31
N ARG A 84 3.52 -1.61 -7.85
CA ARG A 84 3.54 -2.59 -8.96
C ARG A 84 2.89 -3.91 -8.58
N LEU A 85 3.17 -4.40 -7.38
CA LEU A 85 2.60 -5.66 -6.91
C LEU A 85 1.09 -5.52 -6.63
N LEU A 86 0.66 -4.37 -6.11
CA LEU A 86 -0.76 -4.04 -5.96
C LEU A 86 -1.47 -3.96 -7.32
N GLY A 87 -0.86 -3.28 -8.31
CA GLY A 87 -1.39 -3.21 -9.67
C GLY A 87 -1.52 -4.59 -10.33
N ALA A 88 -0.56 -5.48 -10.10
CA ALA A 88 -0.64 -6.88 -10.53
C ALA A 88 -1.78 -7.65 -9.84
N MET A 89 -2.03 -7.39 -8.56
CA MET A 89 -3.16 -7.99 -7.84
C MET A 89 -4.52 -7.45 -8.29
N ALA A 90 -4.62 -6.17 -8.67
CA ALA A 90 -5.87 -5.58 -9.19
C ALA A 90 -6.37 -6.29 -10.45
N LEU A 91 -5.44 -6.72 -11.32
CA LEU A 91 -5.72 -7.54 -12.50
C LEU A 91 -6.35 -8.88 -12.13
N GLU A 92 -5.88 -9.53 -11.06
CA GLU A 92 -6.46 -10.80 -10.56
C GLU A 92 -7.86 -10.60 -9.97
N PHE A 93 -8.19 -9.40 -9.52
CA PHE A 93 -9.48 -9.06 -8.93
C PHE A 93 -10.57 -8.76 -9.96
N GLY A 94 -10.23 -8.70 -11.24
CA GLY A 94 -11.15 -8.29 -12.31
C GLY A 94 -11.48 -6.79 -12.26
N ALA A 95 -10.69 -6.00 -11.53
CA ALA A 95 -10.80 -4.55 -11.48
C ALA A 95 -9.95 -3.94 -12.59
N ARG A 96 -10.52 -3.83 -13.80
CA ARG A 96 -10.09 -2.90 -14.85
C ARG A 96 -11.30 -2.41 -15.63
#